data_AF-A0A7X1FPT7-F1
#
_entry.id   AF-A0A7X1FPT7-F1
#
_cell.length_a   1.000
_cell.length_b   1.000
_cell.length_c   1.000
_cell.angle_alpha   90.00
_cell.angle_beta   90.00
_cell.angle_gamma   90.00
#
_symmetry.space_group_name_H-M   'P 1'
#
loop_
_entity.id
_entity.type
_entity.pdbx_description
1 polymer ?
#
loop_
_entity_poly.entity_id
_entity_poly.type
_entity_poly.pdbx_seq_one_letter_code
_entity_poly.pdbx_strand_id
1 'polypeptide(L)' 'MQLYRFVTPHRAGKWYPDLETAQRHACEIGAGFRAERSGEFCAYRETRLEVAAKNSGESQP' A
#
# COMPACT_ATOMS: atom_id res chain seq x y z
N MET A 1 -6.40 14.02 0.06
CA MET A 1 -5.21 13.20 -0.33
C MET A 1 -5.55 11.74 -0.05
N GLN A 2 -4.96 10.77 -0.76
CA GLN A 2 -5.18 9.35 -0.48
C GLN A 2 -3.93 8.76 0.18
N LEU A 3 -4.12 7.79 1.07
CA LEU A 3 -3.06 7.02 1.69
C LEU A 3 -3.22 5.57 1.29
N TYR A 4 -2.11 4.88 1.07
CA TYR A 4 -2.06 3.50 0.62
C TYR A 4 -1.26 2.66 1.61
N ARG A 5 -1.74 1.45 1.93
CA ARG A 5 -0.95 0.45 2.67
C ARG A 5 -1.25 -0.95 2.16
N PHE A 6 -0.26 -1.84 2.26
CA PHE A 6 -0.46 -3.27 2.02
C PHE A 6 -0.54 -4.00 3.36
N VAL A 7 -1.47 -4.94 3.46
CA VAL A 7 -1.68 -5.76 4.66
C VAL A 7 -1.63 -7.23 4.27
N THR A 8 -0.79 -7.98 4.97
CA THR A 8 -0.70 -9.45 4.90
C THR A 8 -1.34 -10.05 6.16
N PRO A 9 -1.61 -11.38 6.19
CA PRO A 9 -2.15 -12.04 7.38
C PRO A 9 -1.28 -11.85 8.63
N HIS A 10 0.04 -11.70 8.46
CA HIS A 10 1.00 -11.67 9.56
C HIS A 10 1.53 -10.26 9.86
N ARG A 11 1.48 -9.32 8.89
CA ARG A 11 1.99 -7.95 9.05
C ARG A 11 1.16 -6.94 8.27
N ALA A 12 0.96 -5.77 8.87
CA ALA A 12 0.42 -4.59 8.19
C ALA A 12 1.54 -3.59 7.90
N GLY A 13 1.59 -3.09 6.66
CA GLY A 13 2.45 -1.98 6.27
C GLY A 13 1.96 -0.65 6.83
N LYS A 14 2.83 0.36 6.78
CA LYS A 14 2.47 1.74 7.12
C LYS A 14 1.59 2.36 6.03
N TRP A 15 0.91 3.44 6.38
CA TRP A 15 0.22 4.29 5.40
C TRP A 15 1.22 5.20 4.69
N TYR A 16 1.22 5.16 3.36
CA TYR A 16 2.08 5.97 2.51
C TYR A 16 1.24 6.91 1.64
N PRO A 17 1.74 8.11 1.31
CA PRO A 17 1.03 9.06 0.44
C PRO A 17 0.91 8.61 -1.01
N ASP A 18 1.78 7.70 -1.46
CA ASP A 18 1.88 7.26 -2.85
C ASP A 18 1.80 5.73 -2.95
N LEU A 19 1.08 5.25 -3.96
CA LEU A 19 0.94 3.82 -4.23
C LEU A 19 2.30 3.17 -4.53
N GLU A 20 3.19 3.85 -5.24
CA GLU A 20 4.52 3.31 -5.55
C GLU A 20 5.33 3.06 -4.27
N THR A 21 5.32 4.01 -3.34
CA THR A 21 6.00 3.88 -2.04
C THR A 21 5.41 2.72 -1.24
N ALA A 22 4.07 2.59 -1.23
CA ALA A 22 3.40 1.46 -0.59
C ALA A 22 3.81 0.11 -1.22
N GLN A 23 3.91 0.02 -2.55
CA GLN A 23 4.33 -1.19 -3.25
C GLN A 23 5.79 -1.56 -2.95
N ARG A 24 6.70 -0.58 -2.90
CA ARG A 24 8.11 -0.84 -2.55
C ARG A 24 8.23 -1.45 -1.17
N HIS A 25 7.57 -0.86 -0.17
CA HIS A 25 7.56 -1.40 1.19
C HIS A 25 6.77 -2.71 1.31
N ALA A 26 5.78 -2.94 0.44
CA ALA A 26 5.07 -4.21 0.38
C ALA A 26 6.00 -5.37 0.04
N CYS A 27 6.98 -5.17 -0.86
CA CYS A 27 8.00 -6.17 -1.14
C CYS A 27 8.82 -6.52 0.12
N GLU A 28 9.17 -5.52 0.94
CA GLU A 28 10.00 -5.71 2.14
C GLU A 28 9.27 -6.48 3.26
N ILE A 29 7.95 -6.28 3.40
CA ILE A 29 7.15 -7.00 4.42
C ILE A 29 6.63 -8.35 3.94
N GLY A 30 6.99 -8.79 2.72
CA GLY A 30 6.51 -10.02 2.12
C GLY A 30 5.04 -9.96 1.71
N ALA A 31 4.53 -8.79 1.34
CA ALA A 31 3.18 -8.61 0.80
C ALA A 31 3.09 -8.94 -0.71
N GLY A 32 4.21 -8.94 -1.42
CA GLY A 32 4.24 -9.25 -2.84
C GLY A 32 5.63 -9.07 -3.42
N PHE A 33 5.73 -9.00 -4.73
CA PHE A 33 6.97 -8.71 -5.44
C PHE A 33 6.70 -7.82 -6.66
N ARG A 34 7.72 -7.06 -7.06
CA ARG A 34 7.69 -6.29 -8.32
C ARG A 34 8.30 -7.16 -9.42
N ALA A 35 7.54 -7.43 -10.46
CA ALA A 35 8.01 -8.18 -11.61
C ALA A 35 8.93 -7.28 -12.45
N GLU A 36 10.26 -7.46 -12.37
CA GLU A 36 11.25 -6.62 -13.06
C GLU A 36 11.06 -6.57 -14.58
N ARG A 37 10.55 -7.66 -15.17
CA ARG A 37 10.30 -7.75 -16.62
C ARG A 37 9.12 -6.88 -17.08
N SER A 38 8.10 -6.69 -16.23
CA SER A 38 6.85 -5.99 -16.59
C SER A 38 6.69 -4.66 -15.86
N GLY A 39 7.46 -4.42 -14.80
CA GLY A 39 7.30 -3.26 -13.90
C GLY A 39 6.08 -3.35 -12.98
N GLU A 40 5.28 -4.41 -13.08
CA GLU A 40 4.02 -4.56 -12.36
C GLU A 40 4.23 -5.14 -10.96
N PHE A 41 3.40 -4.71 -10.01
CA PHE A 41 3.42 -5.24 -8.65
C PHE A 41 2.41 -6.37 -8.50
N CYS A 42 2.89 -7.56 -8.14
CA CYS A 42 2.06 -8.73 -7.87
C CYS A 42 1.92 -8.92 -6.35
N ALA A 43 0.71 -8.71 -5.84
CA ALA A 43 0.37 -9.02 -4.46
C ALA A 43 0.25 -10.53 -4.26
N TYR A 44 0.72 -11.05 -3.13
CA TYR A 44 0.45 -12.44 -2.75
C TYR A 44 -1.03 -12.64 -2.42
N ARG A 45 -1.48 -13.90 -2.48
CA ARG A 45 -2.89 -14.29 -2.46
C ARG A 45 -3.68 -13.76 -1.26
N GLU A 46 -3.02 -13.58 -0.13
CA GLU A 46 -3.64 -13.10 1.12
C GLU A 46 -3.32 -11.64 1.43
N THR A 47 -2.56 -10.98 0.55
CA THR A 47 -2.24 -9.56 0.68
C THR A 47 -3.38 -8.72 0.13
N ARG A 48 -3.72 -7.65 0.86
CA ARG A 48 -4.73 -6.67 0.44
C ARG A 48 -4.13 -5.27 0.41
N LEU A 49 -4.53 -4.49 -0.59
CA LEU A 49 -4.30 -3.05 -0.64
C LEU A 49 -5.45 -2.36 0.07
N GLU A 50 -5.13 -1.55 1.07
CA GLU A 50 -6.09 -0.63 1.68
C GLU A 50 -5.77 0.80 1.24
N VAL A 51 -6.84 1.56 0.99
CA VAL A 51 -6.78 2.97 0.61
C VAL A 51 -7.60 3.78 1.60
N ALA A 52 -7.00 4.80 2.19
CA ALA A 52 -7.68 5.72 3.09
C ALA A 52 -7.74 7.10 2.45
N ALA A 53 -8.92 7.70 2.42
CA ALA A 53 -9.03 9.13 2.18
C ALA A 53 -8.42 9.84 3.38
N LYS A 54 -7.27 10.52 3.17
CA LYS A 54 -6.80 11.52 4.10
C LYS A 54 -7.83 12.63 4.07
N ASN A 55 -8.75 12.59 5.04
CA ASN A 55 -9.53 13.74 5.46
C ASN A 55 -8.50 14.78 5.92
N SER A 56 -8.00 15.57 4.97
CA SER A 56 -7.45 16.88 5.28
C SER A 56 -8.62 17.58 5.96
N GLY A 57 -8.54 17.77 7.27
CA GLY A 57 -9.65 18.26 8.08
C GLY A 57 -10.36 19.39 7.34
N GLU A 58 -11.58 19.10 6.90
CA GLU A 58 -12.54 20.12 6.56
C GLU A 58 -12.78 20.84 7.88
N SER A 59 -12.14 22.00 8.03
CA SER A 59 -12.56 23.01 8.98
C SER A 59 -14.01 23.32 8.64
N GLN A 60 -14.95 22.61 9.26
CA GLN A 60 -16.35 22.94 9.17
C GLN A 60 -16.56 24.31 9.86
N PRO A 61 -17.41 25.16 9.28
CA PRO A 61 -17.54 26.59 9.60
C PRO A 61 -18.05 26.88 11.02
#